data_AF-A0A2V9RT16-F1
#
_entry.id   AF-A0A2V9RT16-F1
#
_cell.length_a   1.000
_cell.length_b   1.000
_cell.length_c   1.000
_cell.angle_alpha   90.00
_cell.angle_beta   90.00
_cell.angle_gamma   90.00
#
_symmetry.space_group_name_H-M   'P 1'
#
loop_
_entity.id
_entity.type
_entity.pdbx_description
1 polymer ?
#
loop_
_entity_poly.entity_id
_entity_poly.type
_entity_poly.pdbx_seq_one_letter_code
_entity_poly.pdbx_strand_id
1 'polypeptide(L)'
;MLREINSKDVRVFVIWEPVLATDFTAPSTAALARIPDLRASQYWDRKRALSNLLGESNRSTVVWDYIAVYAPGTVWQDAPPKPVYSDHPVRDVIRGAKDAIQRLLATGTNPAGGDK
;
A
#
# COMPACT_ATOMS: atom_id res chain seq x y z
N MET A 1 -4.58 -4.87 11.33
CA MET A 1 -4.15 -3.52 10.89
C MET A 1 -5.30 -2.59 10.53
N LEU A 2 -5.95 -2.71 9.36
CA LEU A 2 -6.92 -1.68 8.91
C LEU A 2 -8.11 -1.52 9.86
N ARG A 3 -8.64 -2.62 10.41
CA ARG A 3 -9.69 -2.58 11.45
C ARG A 3 -9.26 -1.86 12.74
N GLU A 4 -7.98 -1.84 13.06
CA GLU A 4 -7.44 -1.19 14.26
C GLU A 4 -7.15 0.30 14.01
N ILE A 5 -6.86 0.69 12.78
CA ILE A 5 -6.71 2.08 12.37
C ILE A 5 -8.10 2.61 11.98
N ASN A 6 -8.84 3.14 12.93
CA ASN A 6 -10.18 3.68 12.72
C ASN A 6 -10.18 5.16 12.30
N SER A 7 -9.45 5.51 11.24
CA SER A 7 -9.47 6.85 10.65
C SER A 7 -9.92 6.82 9.19
N LYS A 8 -10.81 7.75 8.84
CA LYS A 8 -11.26 7.98 7.45
C LYS A 8 -10.21 8.64 6.57
N ASP A 9 -9.14 9.17 7.16
CA ASP A 9 -8.08 9.91 6.45
C ASP A 9 -7.03 8.97 5.85
N VAL A 10 -7.23 7.65 6.00
CA VAL A 10 -6.41 6.62 5.37
C VAL A 10 -7.10 6.13 4.11
N ARG A 11 -6.41 6.21 2.97
CA ARG A 11 -6.81 5.55 1.72
C ARG A 11 -5.88 4.37 1.46
N VAL A 12 -6.44 3.23 1.06
CA VAL A 12 -5.66 2.01 0.78
C VAL A 12 -5.84 1.63 -0.68
N PHE A 13 -4.74 1.34 -1.35
CA PHE A 13 -4.73 0.76 -2.68
C PHE A 13 -4.13 -0.65 -2.56
N VAL A 14 -4.87 -1.66 -2.99
CA VAL A 14 -4.40 -3.04 -3.05
C VAL A 14 -4.20 -3.40 -4.50
N ILE A 15 -2.97 -3.67 -4.89
CA ILE A 15 -2.61 -4.02 -6.26
C ILE A 15 -2.30 -5.50 -6.29
N TRP A 16 -3.11 -6.24 -7.05
CA TRP A 16 -2.90 -7.65 -7.28
C TRP A 16 -2.09 -7.81 -8.57
N GLU A 17 -1.02 -8.59 -8.51
CA GLU A 17 -0.10 -8.83 -9.62
C GLU A 17 0.11 -10.34 -9.82
N PRO A 18 0.39 -10.81 -11.06
CA PRO A 18 0.72 -12.21 -11.31
C PRO A 18 2.13 -12.55 -10.80
N VAL A 19 2.21 -13.31 -9.70
CA VAL A 19 3.49 -13.71 -9.09
C VAL A 19 3.88 -15.09 -9.58
N LEU A 20 2.94 -16.04 -9.54
CA LEU A 20 3.15 -17.42 -9.95
C LEU A 20 2.99 -17.57 -11.46
N ALA A 21 3.58 -18.63 -12.01
CA ALA A 21 3.42 -18.97 -13.43
C ALA A 21 1.95 -19.24 -13.83
N THR A 22 1.10 -19.55 -12.85
CA THR A 22 -0.32 -19.89 -13.03
C THR A 22 -1.28 -18.73 -12.78
N ASP A 23 -0.78 -17.53 -12.43
CA ASP A 23 -1.63 -16.35 -12.16
C ASP A 23 -2.08 -15.69 -13.46
N PHE A 24 -2.98 -16.33 -14.19
CA PHE A 24 -3.41 -15.86 -15.52
C PHE A 24 -4.54 -14.83 -15.48
N THR A 25 -5.30 -14.81 -14.39
CA THR A 25 -6.52 -14.01 -14.23
C THR A 25 -6.49 -13.19 -12.96
N ALA A 26 -7.34 -12.16 -12.92
CA ALA A 26 -7.55 -11.38 -11.72
C ALA A 26 -8.02 -12.26 -10.53
N PRO A 27 -7.81 -11.80 -9.28
CA PRO A 27 -8.31 -12.50 -8.10
C PRO A 27 -9.82 -12.70 -8.15
N SER A 28 -10.28 -13.83 -7.62
CA SER A 28 -11.71 -14.12 -7.50
C SER A 28 -12.40 -13.20 -6.48
N THR A 29 -13.73 -13.11 -6.55
CA THR A 29 -14.54 -12.37 -5.55
C THR A 29 -14.23 -12.80 -4.11
N ALA A 30 -14.01 -14.10 -3.88
CA ALA A 30 -13.66 -14.62 -2.57
C ALA A 30 -12.29 -14.13 -2.07
N ALA A 31 -11.31 -13.97 -2.97
CA ALA A 31 -10.00 -13.40 -2.62
C ALA A 31 -10.13 -11.91 -2.29
N LEU A 32 -10.85 -11.14 -3.11
CA LEU A 32 -11.08 -9.71 -2.88
C LEU A 32 -11.82 -9.46 -1.55
N ALA A 33 -12.77 -10.33 -1.18
CA ALA A 33 -13.56 -10.23 0.05
C ALA A 33 -12.73 -10.36 1.34
N ARG A 34 -11.46 -10.81 1.27
CA ARG A 34 -10.55 -10.87 2.43
C ARG A 34 -10.15 -9.49 2.94
N ILE A 35 -10.32 -8.45 2.11
CA ILE A 35 -10.06 -7.05 2.46
C ILE A 35 -11.38 -6.28 2.34
N PRO A 36 -12.32 -6.43 3.29
CA PRO A 36 -13.66 -5.83 3.22
C PRO A 36 -13.69 -4.36 3.64
N ASP A 37 -12.54 -3.69 3.71
CA ASP A 37 -12.43 -2.32 4.20
C ASP A 37 -12.85 -1.32 3.11
N LEU A 38 -13.82 -0.46 3.40
CA LEU A 38 -14.35 0.53 2.45
C LEU A 38 -13.32 1.58 2.01
N ARG A 39 -12.23 1.74 2.75
CA ARG A 39 -11.11 2.62 2.37
C ARG A 39 -10.18 1.96 1.36
N ALA A 40 -10.30 0.65 1.16
CA ALA A 40 -9.49 -0.10 0.22
C ALA A 40 -10.13 -0.12 -1.17
N SER A 41 -9.37 0.31 -2.17
CA SER A 41 -9.67 0.08 -3.58
C SER A 41 -8.70 -0.95 -4.13
N GLN A 42 -9.22 -1.98 -4.79
CA GLN A 42 -8.45 -3.12 -5.24
C GLN A 42 -8.38 -3.13 -6.77
N TYR A 43 -7.19 -3.39 -7.31
CA TYR A 43 -6.90 -3.34 -8.75
C TYR A 43 -6.15 -4.58 -9.19
N TRP A 44 -6.34 -4.98 -10.44
CA TRP A 44 -5.58 -6.03 -11.09
C TRP A 44 -4.56 -5.43 -12.06
N ASP A 45 -3.28 -5.56 -11.75
CA ASP A 45 -2.20 -5.16 -12.64
C ASP A 45 -1.62 -6.38 -13.35
N ARG A 46 -2.31 -6.77 -14.43
CA ARG A 46 -1.94 -7.94 -15.25
C ARG A 46 -0.52 -7.83 -15.83
N LYS A 47 -0.05 -6.62 -16.10
CA LYS A 47 1.22 -6.37 -16.78
C LYS A 47 2.38 -6.15 -15.82
N ARG A 48 2.12 -6.18 -14.51
CA ARG A 48 3.09 -5.86 -13.47
C ARG A 48 3.72 -4.49 -13.67
N ALA A 49 2.95 -3.51 -14.13
CA ALA A 49 3.45 -2.17 -14.38
C ALA A 49 4.02 -1.57 -13.09
N LEU A 50 3.36 -1.78 -11.95
CA LEU A 50 3.84 -1.30 -10.65
C LEU A 50 5.13 -2.00 -10.21
N SER A 51 5.18 -3.33 -10.24
CA SER A 51 6.39 -4.08 -9.88
C SER A 51 7.58 -3.71 -10.77
N ASN A 52 7.39 -3.48 -12.08
CA ASN A 52 8.44 -2.96 -12.96
C ASN A 52 8.92 -1.56 -12.55
N LEU A 53 8.01 -0.64 -12.19
CA LEU A 53 8.38 0.68 -11.68
C LEU A 53 9.14 0.63 -10.34
N LEU A 54 8.89 -0.40 -9.53
CA LEU A 54 9.54 -0.62 -8.24
C LEU A 54 10.86 -1.41 -8.35
N GLY A 55 11.25 -1.85 -9.54
CA GLY A 55 12.56 -2.47 -9.79
C GLY A 55 12.54 -3.96 -10.10
N GLU A 56 11.39 -4.55 -10.47
CA GLU A 56 11.39 -5.88 -11.08
C GLU A 56 12.28 -5.92 -12.33
N SER A 57 13.19 -6.88 -12.38
CA SER A 57 14.03 -7.15 -13.55
C SER A 57 13.71 -8.50 -14.21
N ASN A 58 13.16 -9.43 -13.43
CA ASN A 58 12.73 -10.75 -13.86
C ASN A 58 11.70 -11.36 -12.87
N ARG A 59 11.19 -12.56 -13.18
CA ARG A 59 10.16 -13.23 -12.39
C ARG A 59 10.53 -13.51 -10.92
N SER A 60 11.80 -13.69 -10.57
CA SER A 60 12.21 -13.90 -9.17
C SER A 60 12.35 -12.60 -8.39
N THR A 61 12.25 -11.45 -9.06
CA THR A 61 12.36 -10.10 -8.47
C THR A 61 11.05 -9.32 -8.52
N VAL A 62 9.93 -9.98 -8.80
CA VAL A 62 8.61 -9.36 -8.71
C VAL A 62 8.48 -8.73 -7.34
N VAL A 63 8.01 -7.50 -7.26
CA VAL A 63 7.76 -6.79 -6.00
C VAL A 63 6.38 -7.19 -5.52
N TRP A 64 6.31 -8.25 -4.71
CA TRP A 64 5.07 -8.76 -4.13
C TRP A 64 5.24 -8.96 -2.62
N ASP A 65 4.12 -9.18 -1.94
CA ASP A 65 4.08 -9.21 -0.47
C ASP A 65 4.71 -7.94 0.14
N TYR A 66 4.47 -6.81 -0.50
CA TYR A 66 5.09 -5.53 -0.21
C TYR A 66 4.05 -4.53 0.28
N ILE A 67 4.43 -3.71 1.26
CA ILE A 67 3.62 -2.58 1.73
C ILE A 67 4.43 -1.30 1.66
N ALA A 68 3.78 -0.20 1.28
CA ALA A 68 4.34 1.14 1.34
C ALA A 68 3.32 2.13 1.90
N VAL A 69 3.79 3.01 2.78
CA VAL A 69 3.03 4.09 3.40
C VAL A 69 3.57 5.41 2.87
N TYR A 70 2.67 6.27 2.42
CA TYR A 70 2.97 7.60 1.88
C TYR A 70 2.31 8.67 2.75
N ALA A 71 2.97 9.82 2.88
CA ALA A 71 2.42 10.96 3.60
C ALA A 71 1.19 11.54 2.86
N PRO A 72 0.23 12.16 3.56
CA PRO A 72 -0.87 12.87 2.92
C PRO A 72 -0.37 13.89 1.89
N GLY A 73 -1.05 14.00 0.74
CA GLY A 73 -0.66 14.92 -0.34
C GLY A 73 0.49 14.43 -1.22
N THR A 74 1.05 13.25 -0.98
CA THR A 74 2.07 12.66 -1.86
C THR A 74 1.48 12.35 -3.23
N VAL A 75 2.09 12.89 -4.28
CA VAL A 75 1.67 12.68 -5.68
C VAL A 75 2.67 11.75 -6.38
N TRP A 76 2.17 10.71 -7.03
CA TRP A 76 2.95 9.86 -7.92
C TRP A 76 3.00 10.50 -9.31
N GLN A 77 4.20 10.71 -9.83
CA GLN A 77 4.43 11.20 -11.19
C GLN A 77 4.97 10.04 -12.03
N ASP A 78 6.08 10.26 -12.75
CA ASP A 78 6.70 9.23 -13.59
C ASP A 78 7.32 8.07 -12.80
N ALA A 79 7.67 8.30 -11.53
CA ALA A 79 8.22 7.30 -10.63
C ALA A 79 7.50 7.34 -9.26
N PRO A 80 7.40 6.20 -8.56
CA PRO A 80 6.87 6.18 -7.21
C PRO A 80 7.77 7.04 -6.31
N PRO A 81 7.21 7.99 -5.54
CA PRO A 81 7.98 8.80 -4.61
C PRO A 81 8.55 7.92 -3.50
N LYS A 82 9.51 8.44 -2.73
CA LYS A 82 10.04 7.71 -1.58
C LYS A 82 8.94 7.54 -0.51
N PRO A 83 8.59 6.32 -0.10
CA PRO A 83 7.62 6.10 0.96
C PRO A 83 8.21 6.51 2.33
N VAL A 84 7.34 6.89 3.26
CA VAL A 84 7.75 7.13 4.65
C VAL A 84 8.05 5.82 5.39
N TYR A 85 7.46 4.73 4.91
CA TYR A 85 7.72 3.38 5.36
C TYR A 85 7.43 2.41 4.22
N SER A 86 8.32 1.46 4.00
CA SER A 86 8.05 0.36 3.08
C SER A 86 8.88 -0.86 3.45
N ASP A 87 8.30 -2.04 3.32
CA ASP A 87 8.99 -3.28 3.66
C ASP A 87 8.23 -4.50 3.12
N HIS A 88 8.84 -5.68 3.23
CA HIS A 88 8.28 -6.98 2.84
C HIS A 88 8.93 -8.13 3.66
N PRO A 89 8.25 -9.27 3.86
CA PRO A 89 6.87 -9.59 3.50
C PRO A 89 5.84 -8.89 4.41
N VAL A 90 4.66 -8.52 3.89
CA VAL A 90 3.60 -7.76 4.58
C VAL A 90 3.33 -8.32 5.97
N ARG A 91 3.20 -9.64 6.11
CA ARG A 91 2.91 -10.33 7.38
C ARG A 91 3.86 -9.93 8.51
N ASP A 92 5.14 -9.78 8.21
CA ASP A 92 6.19 -9.58 9.20
C ASP A 92 6.37 -8.08 9.52
N VAL A 93 5.85 -7.21 8.66
CA VAL A 93 6.08 -5.76 8.67
C VAL A 93 4.83 -4.92 8.97
N ILE A 94 3.69 -5.58 9.22
CA ILE A 94 2.40 -4.93 9.55
C ILE A 94 2.55 -3.92 10.69
N ARG A 95 3.35 -4.24 11.71
CA ARG A 95 3.56 -3.35 12.86
C ARG A 95 4.22 -2.04 12.45
N GLY A 96 5.29 -2.11 11.65
CA GLY A 96 5.99 -0.91 11.18
C GLY A 96 5.09 -0.02 10.32
N ALA A 97 4.30 -0.62 9.43
CA ALA A 97 3.32 0.10 8.62
C ALA A 97 2.26 0.80 9.49
N LYS A 98 1.73 0.10 10.51
CA LYS A 98 0.77 0.67 11.46
C LYS A 98 1.36 1.86 12.21
N ASP A 99 2.58 1.73 12.74
CA ASP A 99 3.25 2.79 13.49
C ASP A 99 3.50 4.02 12.59
N ALA A 100 3.88 3.81 11.32
CA ALA A 100 4.05 4.89 10.35
C ALA A 100 2.73 5.64 10.09
N ILE A 101 1.62 4.91 9.89
CA ILE A 101 0.30 5.51 9.71
C ILE A 101 -0.13 6.31 10.94
N GLN A 102 0.05 5.75 12.14
CA GLN A 102 -0.33 6.42 13.40
C GLN A 102 0.47 7.71 13.62
N ARG A 103 1.77 7.71 13.30
CA ARG A 103 2.59 8.93 13.36
C ARG A 103 2.06 10.01 12.41
N LEU A 104 1.76 9.67 11.16
CA LEU A 104 1.22 10.62 10.18
C LEU A 104 -0.14 11.19 10.62
N LEU A 105 -1.03 10.36 11.15
CA LEU A 105 -2.33 10.81 11.67
C LEU A 105 -2.16 11.76 12.87
N ALA A 106 -1.24 11.47 13.79
CA ALA A 106 -0.96 12.34 14.93
C ALA A 106 -0.41 13.71 14.49
N THR A 107 0.47 13.74 13.48
CA THR A 107 1.01 15.00 12.94
C THR A 107 -0.04 15.83 12.21
N GLY A 108 -0.96 15.20 11.46
CA GLY A 108 -2.04 15.89 10.77
C GLY A 108 -3.18 16.39 11.67
N THR A 109 -3.30 15.84 12.88
CA THR A 109 -4.33 16.25 13.87
C THR A 109 -3.88 17.45 14.72
N ASN A 110 -2.60 17.81 14.68
CA ASN A 110 -2.15 19.02 15.35
C ASN A 110 -2.57 20.22 14.48
N PRO A 111 -3.57 21.04 14.89
CA PRO A 111 -3.85 22.26 14.16
C PRO A 111 -2.57 23.09 14.22
N ALA A 112 -2.20 23.68 13.08
CA ALA A 112 -1.05 24.57 12.95
C ALA A 112 -0.89 25.39 14.23
N GLY A 113 0.29 25.26 14.86
CA GLY A 113 0.68 26.06 16.00
C GLY A 113 0.33 27.50 15.71
N GLY A 114 -0.51 28.07 16.57
CA GLY A 114 -0.62 29.51 16.63
C GLY A 114 0.76 30.05 16.95
N ASP A 115 1.31 30.83 16.03
CA ASP A 115 2.27 31.85 16.37
C ASP A 115 1.78 33.17 15.77
N LYS A 116 1.93 34.18 16.63
CA LYS A 116 1.43 35.55 16.60
C LYS A 116 2.03 36.40 15.48
#